data_AF-A0A182SH13-F1
#
_entry.id   AF-A0A182SH13-F1
#
_cell.length_a   1.000
_cell.length_b   1.000
_cell.length_c   1.000
_cell.angle_alpha   90.00
_cell.angle_beta   90.00
_cell.angle_gamma   90.00
#
_symmetry.space_group_name_H-M   'P 1'
#
loop_
_entity.id
_entity.type
_entity.pdbx_description
1 polymer ?
#
loop_
_entity_poly.entity_id
_entity_poly.type
_entity_poly.pdbx_seq_one_letter_code
_entity_poly.pdbx_strand_id
1 'polypeptide(L)'
;MGPFTRIMLSELTDTDLSPKSFPFFTCKELDVGLANGIRALNLTHTGELGYVLYIPNEFALHVYTKLMEAGQKYGIRHCGYYAMRTLRVEKFFAFWGQDLDTFTTPLECGRMWRVKFDKKVDFIGKEALLQQRDKGVERMYIQLLINDHDPDLDLWSWGGEPIYRDGLYCGQTTTTAYGFTFKKQICLGFVKNIHPSGRALPVTNDYVLSGDYEVEIAGIRYPAKANLHSPNLPTKYPDQEREAYKATRDKVDESNLLAYRPNK
;
A
#
# COMPACT_ATOMS: atom_id res chain seq x y z
N MET A 1 -7.71 11.42 10.03
CA MET A 1 -7.43 10.97 8.64
C MET A 1 -8.65 11.31 7.80
N GLY A 2 -8.44 11.77 6.57
CA GLY A 2 -9.48 12.31 5.69
C GLY A 2 -9.22 13.77 5.31
N PRO A 3 -9.98 14.31 4.34
CA PRO A 3 -9.69 15.58 3.68
C PRO A 3 -9.69 16.79 4.62
N PHE A 4 -10.50 16.76 5.68
CA PHE A 4 -10.60 17.87 6.65
C PHE A 4 -9.59 17.79 7.79
N THR A 5 -8.70 16.78 7.80
CA THR A 5 -7.81 16.52 8.96
C THR A 5 -6.95 17.73 9.32
N ARG A 6 -6.37 18.41 8.33
CA ARG A 6 -5.49 19.57 8.57
C ARG A 6 -6.26 20.76 9.16
N ILE A 7 -7.38 21.12 8.52
CA ILE A 7 -8.21 22.26 8.93
C ILE A 7 -8.75 22.02 10.35
N MET A 8 -9.25 20.82 10.62
CA MET A 8 -9.73 20.46 11.96
C MET A 8 -8.62 20.52 13.01
N LEU A 9 -7.45 19.95 12.73
CA LEU A 9 -6.35 19.92 13.71
C LEU A 9 -5.78 21.31 13.97
N SER A 10 -5.77 22.21 12.98
CA SER A 10 -5.26 23.58 13.14
C SER A 10 -6.07 24.46 14.10
N GLU A 11 -7.24 24.00 14.56
CA GLU A 11 -8.01 24.71 15.60
C GLU A 11 -7.58 24.35 17.02
N LEU A 12 -6.83 23.27 17.15
CA LEU A 12 -6.40 22.72 18.43
C LEU A 12 -4.91 22.93 18.68
N THR A 13 -4.19 23.52 17.71
CA THR A 13 -2.75 23.78 17.79
C THR A 13 -2.42 25.09 17.11
N ASP A 14 -1.45 25.81 17.66
CA ASP A 14 -0.84 26.98 17.01
C ASP A 14 0.27 26.57 16.03
N THR A 15 0.61 25.27 15.97
CA THR A 15 1.62 24.75 15.05
C THR A 15 1.14 24.88 13.61
N ASP A 16 1.97 25.47 12.75
CA ASP A 16 1.67 25.54 11.31
C ASP A 16 1.69 24.13 10.67
N LEU A 17 0.49 23.68 10.28
CA LEU A 17 0.24 22.40 9.61
C LEU A 17 0.21 22.51 8.08
N SER A 18 0.57 23.67 7.52
CA SER A 18 0.66 23.87 6.09
C SER A 18 1.63 22.85 5.46
N PRO A 19 1.45 22.48 4.19
CA PRO A 19 2.27 21.44 3.55
C PRO A 19 3.75 21.81 3.50
N LYS A 20 4.04 23.11 3.40
CA LYS A 20 5.40 23.65 3.43
C LYS A 20 6.04 23.50 4.80
N SER A 21 5.27 23.74 5.86
CA SER A 21 5.78 23.68 7.23
C SER A 21 5.82 22.26 7.77
N PHE A 22 4.80 21.45 7.51
CA PHE A 22 4.70 20.07 7.95
C PHE A 22 4.52 19.09 6.77
N PRO A 23 5.58 18.83 5.99
CA PRO A 23 5.51 17.98 4.81
C PRO A 23 5.16 16.53 5.13
N PHE A 24 4.63 15.81 4.14
CA PHE A 24 4.38 14.37 4.25
C PHE A 24 5.67 13.60 4.60
N PHE A 25 5.52 12.51 5.34
CA PHE A 25 6.59 11.65 5.86
C PHE A 25 7.61 12.36 6.77
N THR A 26 7.19 13.44 7.43
CA THR A 26 7.98 14.10 8.48
C THR A 26 7.29 13.95 9.84
N CYS A 27 8.00 14.33 10.89
CA CYS A 27 7.54 14.29 12.27
C CYS A 27 7.71 15.67 12.91
N LYS A 28 6.75 16.05 13.75
CA LYS A 28 6.81 17.26 14.57
C LYS A 28 6.25 16.98 15.95
N GLU A 29 6.67 17.77 16.92
CA GLU A 29 5.95 17.90 18.19
C GLU A 29 5.00 19.08 18.08
N LEU A 30 3.78 18.90 18.57
CA LEU A 30 2.72 19.90 18.59
C LEU A 30 1.87 19.75 19.85
N ASP A 31 1.03 20.74 20.07
CA ASP A 31 0.06 20.81 21.15
C ASP A 31 -1.32 20.43 20.60
N VAL A 32 -2.16 19.77 21.40
CA VAL A 32 -3.57 19.55 21.06
C VAL A 32 -4.43 19.96 22.25
N GLY A 33 -5.06 21.13 22.14
CA GLY A 33 -5.80 21.75 23.22
C GLY A 33 -4.87 22.24 24.35
N LEU A 34 -4.80 21.48 25.45
CA LEU A 34 -3.98 21.80 26.63
C LEU A 34 -2.88 20.76 26.86
N ALA A 35 -2.76 19.79 25.96
CA ALA A 35 -1.76 18.74 26.00
C ALA A 35 -0.60 19.12 25.10
N ASN A 36 0.59 19.27 25.68
CA ASN A 36 1.80 19.68 24.98
C ASN A 36 2.69 18.46 24.66
N GLY A 37 3.60 18.63 23.71
CA GLY A 37 4.62 17.61 23.40
C GLY A 37 4.06 16.35 22.72
N ILE A 38 2.93 16.47 22.02
CA ILE A 38 2.35 15.36 21.25
C ILE A 38 3.18 15.19 19.98
N ARG A 39 3.71 13.99 19.79
CA ARG A 39 4.47 13.68 18.58
C ARG A 39 3.52 13.30 17.46
N ALA A 40 3.45 14.14 16.44
CA ALA A 40 2.66 13.94 15.24
C ALA A 40 3.54 13.49 14.08
N LEU A 41 3.13 12.44 13.38
CA LEU A 41 3.75 11.97 12.14
C LEU A 41 2.78 12.25 10.99
N ASN A 42 3.23 12.97 9.96
CA ASN A 42 2.44 13.21 8.77
C ASN A 42 2.54 12.01 7.81
N LEU A 43 1.94 10.90 8.19
CA LEU A 43 1.80 9.71 7.36
C LEU A 43 0.63 8.86 7.85
N THR A 44 -0.01 8.14 6.94
CA THR A 44 -1.10 7.23 7.25
C THR A 44 -0.92 5.93 6.50
N HIS A 45 -1.47 4.84 7.07
CA HIS A 45 -1.54 3.55 6.37
C HIS A 45 -2.81 3.43 5.51
N THR A 46 -3.60 4.49 5.36
CA THR A 46 -4.83 4.49 4.53
C THR A 46 -4.62 5.23 3.20
N GLY A 47 -3.50 5.94 3.04
CA GLY A 47 -3.20 6.76 1.87
C GLY A 47 -4.06 8.01 1.73
N GLU A 48 -4.79 8.37 2.79
CA GLU A 48 -5.51 9.63 2.95
C GLU A 48 -4.70 10.60 3.78
N LEU A 49 -4.93 11.91 3.60
CA LEU A 49 -4.33 12.94 4.46
C LEU A 49 -4.61 12.64 5.93
N GLY A 50 -3.58 12.69 6.76
CA GLY A 50 -3.76 12.61 8.20
C GLY A 50 -2.47 12.47 8.96
N TYR A 51 -2.61 12.47 10.28
CA TYR A 51 -1.51 12.38 11.22
C TYR A 51 -1.69 11.17 12.13
N VAL A 52 -0.58 10.52 12.46
CA VAL A 52 -0.50 9.58 13.60
C VAL A 52 -0.01 10.37 14.80
N LEU A 53 -0.81 10.42 15.86
CA LEU A 53 -0.48 11.14 17.09
C LEU A 53 -0.03 10.13 18.15
N TYR A 54 1.20 10.30 18.64
CA TYR A 54 1.69 9.62 19.84
C TYR A 54 1.43 10.55 21.03
N ILE A 55 0.48 10.14 21.87
CA ILE A 55 -0.06 10.95 22.95
C ILE A 55 0.40 10.33 24.29
N PRO A 56 0.98 11.11 25.22
CA PRO A 56 1.23 10.64 26.59
C PRO A 56 -0.09 10.19 27.25
N ASN A 57 -0.03 9.09 28.01
CA ASN A 57 -1.23 8.42 28.53
C ASN A 57 -2.11 9.35 29.38
N GLU A 58 -1.49 10.24 30.15
CA GLU A 58 -2.14 11.25 31.00
C GLU A 58 -3.00 12.25 30.19
N PHE A 59 -2.68 12.46 28.92
CA PHE A 59 -3.39 13.39 28.04
C PHE A 59 -4.35 12.70 27.06
N ALA A 60 -4.36 11.37 27.01
CA ALA A 60 -5.10 10.62 25.99
C ALA A 60 -6.59 10.98 25.95
N LEU A 61 -7.26 11.03 27.11
CA LEU A 61 -8.69 11.36 27.17
C LEU A 61 -8.97 12.82 26.80
N HIS A 62 -8.11 13.74 27.24
CA HIS A 62 -8.23 15.16 26.91
C HIS A 62 -8.12 15.38 25.40
N VAL A 63 -7.06 14.84 24.79
CA VAL A 63 -6.80 14.95 23.34
C VAL A 63 -7.94 14.33 22.54
N TYR A 64 -8.38 13.12 22.92
CA TYR A 64 -9.52 12.47 22.27
C TYR A 64 -10.78 13.34 22.33
N THR A 65 -11.15 13.83 23.51
CA THR A 65 -12.35 14.67 23.67
C THR A 65 -12.26 15.93 22.83
N LYS A 66 -11.11 16.63 22.83
CA LYS A 66 -10.92 17.84 22.04
C LYS A 66 -11.00 17.61 20.54
N LEU A 67 -10.42 16.51 20.06
CA LEU A 67 -10.53 16.11 18.65
C LEU A 67 -11.98 15.80 18.26
N MET A 68 -12.72 15.09 19.11
CA MET A 68 -14.12 14.77 18.85
C MET A 68 -15.00 16.02 18.86
N GLU A 69 -14.83 16.92 19.83
CA GLU A 69 -15.55 18.20 19.93
C GLU A 69 -15.31 19.08 18.69
N ALA A 70 -14.05 19.39 18.36
CA ALA A 70 -13.71 20.21 17.20
C ALA A 70 -14.11 19.53 15.88
N GLY A 71 -14.03 18.20 15.82
CA GLY A 71 -14.36 17.42 14.64
C GLY A 71 -15.86 17.35 14.31
N GLN A 72 -16.77 17.70 15.23
CA GLN A 72 -18.22 17.61 14.98
C GLN A 72 -18.65 18.39 13.74
N LYS A 73 -18.13 19.62 13.56
CA LYS A 73 -18.44 20.46 12.39
C LYS A 73 -17.91 19.93 11.06
N TYR A 74 -16.95 18.99 11.11
CA TYR A 74 -16.40 18.29 9.96
C TYR A 74 -16.99 16.89 9.77
N GLY A 75 -17.95 16.49 10.62
CA GLY A 75 -18.55 15.17 10.59
C GLY A 75 -17.56 14.07 10.97
N ILE A 76 -16.66 14.32 11.94
CA ILE A 76 -15.72 13.31 12.45
C ILE A 76 -16.47 12.05 12.89
N ARG A 77 -15.91 10.89 12.59
CA ARG A 77 -16.43 9.59 13.00
C ARG A 77 -15.30 8.67 13.39
N HIS A 78 -15.58 7.75 14.31
CA HIS A 78 -14.69 6.63 14.57
C HIS A 78 -14.60 5.74 13.33
N CYS A 79 -13.40 5.21 13.11
CA CYS A 79 -13.12 4.28 12.03
C CYS A 79 -12.48 3.03 12.62
N GLY A 80 -13.10 1.88 12.37
CA GLY A 80 -12.60 0.59 12.84
C GLY A 80 -11.47 0.05 11.96
N TYR A 81 -10.84 -1.01 12.45
CA TYR A 81 -9.71 -1.66 11.75
C TYR A 81 -10.07 -2.15 10.35
N TYR A 82 -11.25 -2.76 10.16
CA TYR A 82 -11.64 -3.28 8.83
C TYR A 82 -11.81 -2.20 7.77
N ALA A 83 -12.34 -1.03 8.13
CA ALA A 83 -12.40 0.10 7.22
C ALA A 83 -10.99 0.59 6.85
N MET A 84 -10.07 0.70 7.81
CA MET A 84 -8.66 1.05 7.54
C MET A 84 -7.96 0.00 6.66
N ARG A 85 -8.25 -1.30 6.88
CA ARG A 85 -7.76 -2.40 6.06
C ARG A 85 -8.24 -2.28 4.61
N THR A 86 -9.51 -1.96 4.38
CA THR A 86 -9.99 -1.72 3.02
C THR A 86 -9.21 -0.58 2.34
N LEU A 87 -9.07 0.57 3.01
CA LEU A 87 -8.38 1.73 2.44
C LEU A 87 -6.93 1.42 2.05
N ARG A 88 -6.21 0.67 2.90
CA ARG A 88 -4.82 0.29 2.60
C ARG A 88 -4.71 -0.67 1.41
N VAL A 89 -5.69 -1.57 1.26
CA VAL A 89 -5.74 -2.51 0.14
C VAL A 89 -6.00 -1.77 -1.18
N GLU A 90 -6.91 -0.79 -1.18
CA GLU A 90 -7.16 0.06 -2.36
C GLU A 90 -5.90 0.81 -2.82
N LYS A 91 -5.10 1.30 -1.86
CA LYS A 91 -3.82 1.99 -2.12
C LYS A 91 -2.64 1.05 -2.38
N PHE A 92 -2.89 -0.26 -2.49
CA PHE A 92 -1.87 -1.28 -2.71
C PHE A 92 -0.73 -1.26 -1.66
N PHE A 93 -1.10 -1.02 -0.40
CA PHE A 93 -0.16 -1.09 0.72
C PHE A 93 -0.06 -2.53 1.23
N ALA A 94 1.17 -3.06 1.20
CA ALA A 94 1.51 -4.35 1.78
C ALA A 94 1.58 -4.25 3.31
N PHE A 95 1.18 -5.32 3.99
CA PHE A 95 1.17 -5.44 5.44
C PHE A 95 2.14 -6.55 5.89
N TRP A 96 3.01 -6.22 6.84
CA TRP A 96 3.97 -7.20 7.37
C TRP A 96 3.25 -8.26 8.21
N GLY A 97 3.64 -9.52 8.05
CA GLY A 97 2.98 -10.68 8.65
C GLY A 97 1.80 -11.24 7.84
N GLN A 98 1.38 -10.56 6.76
CA GLN A 98 0.37 -11.07 5.82
C GLN A 98 0.89 -11.08 4.38
N ASP A 99 1.28 -9.91 3.87
CA ASP A 99 1.77 -9.76 2.51
C ASP A 99 3.31 -9.84 2.45
N LEU A 100 3.98 -9.40 3.53
CA LEU A 100 5.43 -9.40 3.66
C LEU A 100 5.84 -10.26 4.85
N ASP A 101 6.86 -11.08 4.67
CA ASP A 101 7.43 -11.91 5.71
C ASP A 101 8.96 -12.06 5.54
N THR A 102 9.58 -12.94 6.31
CA THR A 102 11.02 -13.23 6.23
C THR A 102 11.44 -13.94 4.95
N PHE A 103 10.49 -14.46 4.17
CA PHE A 103 10.73 -15.15 2.89
C PHE A 103 10.52 -14.21 1.69
N THR A 104 10.12 -12.96 1.94
CA THR A 104 9.74 -12.00 0.92
C THR A 104 10.76 -10.88 0.82
N THR A 105 11.21 -10.60 -0.39
CA THR A 105 12.22 -9.60 -0.68
C THR A 105 11.60 -8.30 -1.22
N PRO A 106 12.25 -7.14 -1.01
CA PRO A 106 11.80 -5.88 -1.60
C PRO A 106 11.70 -5.91 -3.13
N LEU A 107 12.49 -6.76 -3.81
CA LEU A 107 12.45 -6.92 -5.26
C LEU A 107 11.17 -7.62 -5.71
N GLU A 108 10.80 -8.73 -5.07
CA GLU A 108 9.54 -9.44 -5.35
C GLU A 108 8.33 -8.53 -5.10
N CYS A 109 8.43 -7.57 -4.18
CA CYS A 109 7.36 -6.61 -3.91
C CYS A 109 7.30 -5.42 -4.86
N GLY A 110 8.19 -5.31 -5.85
CA GLY A 110 8.29 -4.13 -6.71
C GLY A 110 8.70 -2.86 -5.95
N ARG A 111 9.37 -2.99 -4.81
CA ARG A 111 9.78 -1.89 -3.91
C ARG A 111 11.30 -1.73 -3.85
N MET A 112 12.02 -2.15 -4.88
CA MET A 112 13.48 -2.03 -4.98
C MET A 112 13.97 -0.59 -4.76
N TRP A 113 13.22 0.42 -5.20
CA TRP A 113 13.53 1.84 -4.99
C TRP A 113 13.61 2.27 -3.51
N ARG A 114 13.07 1.47 -2.57
CA ARG A 114 13.23 1.69 -1.12
C ARG A 114 14.55 1.15 -0.57
N VAL A 115 15.32 0.41 -1.36
CA VAL A 115 16.61 -0.16 -0.97
C VAL A 115 17.74 0.71 -1.50
N LYS A 116 18.54 1.27 -0.59
CA LYS A 116 19.69 2.11 -0.94
C LYS A 116 20.97 1.26 -1.05
N PHE A 117 21.18 0.63 -2.22
CA PHE A 117 22.35 -0.21 -2.49
C PHE A 117 23.67 0.56 -2.38
N ASP A 118 23.68 1.84 -2.79
CA ASP A 118 24.88 2.70 -2.82
C ASP A 118 25.15 3.42 -1.48
N LYS A 119 24.64 2.88 -0.36
CA LYS A 119 24.95 3.44 0.96
C LYS A 119 26.42 3.14 1.29
N LYS A 120 27.11 4.11 1.88
CA LYS A 120 28.53 4.00 2.31
C LYS A 120 28.81 2.87 3.30
N VAL A 121 27.77 2.34 3.95
CA VAL A 121 27.87 1.24 4.90
C VAL A 121 27.06 0.06 4.39
N ASP A 122 27.59 -1.13 4.55
CA ASP A 122 26.88 -2.36 4.23
C ASP A 122 25.70 -2.58 5.18
N PHE A 123 24.73 -3.34 4.69
CA PHE A 123 23.53 -3.71 5.42
C PHE A 123 23.21 -5.19 5.21
N ILE A 124 22.55 -5.79 6.20
CA ILE A 124 22.19 -7.21 6.18
C ILE A 124 21.33 -7.50 4.95
N GLY A 125 21.73 -8.49 4.15
CA GLY A 125 21.00 -8.90 2.94
C GLY A 125 21.39 -8.16 1.66
N LYS A 126 22.31 -7.18 1.69
CA LYS A 126 22.73 -6.43 0.49
C LYS A 126 23.19 -7.33 -0.65
N GLU A 127 24.12 -8.26 -0.37
CA GLU A 127 24.65 -9.18 -1.39
C GLU A 127 23.57 -10.09 -1.98
N ALA A 128 22.69 -10.64 -1.13
CA ALA A 128 21.59 -11.48 -1.57
C ALA A 128 20.63 -10.72 -2.50
N LEU A 129 20.29 -9.47 -2.17
CA LEU A 129 19.43 -8.63 -3.00
C LEU A 129 20.11 -8.23 -4.33
N LEU A 130 21.43 -8.00 -4.34
CA LEU A 130 22.19 -7.75 -5.57
C LEU A 130 22.18 -8.99 -6.49
N GLN A 131 22.44 -10.17 -5.93
CA GLN A 131 22.37 -11.41 -6.70
C GLN A 131 20.96 -11.68 -7.24
N GLN A 132 19.93 -11.41 -6.44
CA GLN A 132 18.53 -11.55 -6.87
C GLN A 132 18.19 -10.55 -7.98
N ARG A 133 18.71 -9.32 -7.92
CA ARG A 133 18.52 -8.31 -8.97
C ARG A 133 19.05 -8.82 -10.31
N ASP A 134 20.23 -9.43 -10.31
CA ASP A 134 20.87 -9.90 -11.54
C ASP A 134 20.20 -11.17 -12.09
N LYS A 135 19.70 -12.06 -11.21
CA LYS A 135 18.97 -13.28 -11.60
C LYS A 135 17.51 -13.02 -12.03
N GLY A 136 16.90 -11.94 -11.52
CA GLY A 136 15.47 -11.70 -11.60
C GLY A 136 14.68 -12.34 -10.46
N VAL A 137 13.39 -11.99 -10.35
CA VAL A 137 12.49 -12.52 -9.33
C VAL A 137 11.61 -13.63 -9.90
N GLU A 138 11.43 -14.71 -9.14
CA GLU A 138 10.59 -15.86 -9.55
C GLU A 138 9.11 -15.68 -9.19
N ARG A 139 8.81 -14.69 -8.35
CA ARG A 139 7.46 -14.26 -8.00
C ARG A 139 7.37 -12.75 -7.86
N MET A 140 6.18 -12.20 -8.05
CA MET A 140 5.93 -10.76 -7.96
C MET A 140 4.64 -10.47 -7.22
N TYR A 141 4.70 -9.51 -6.31
CA TYR A 141 3.54 -9.00 -5.60
C TYR A 141 2.72 -8.08 -6.50
N ILE A 142 1.45 -8.40 -6.70
CA ILE A 142 0.54 -7.68 -7.58
C ILE A 142 -0.78 -7.37 -6.86
N GLN A 143 -1.52 -6.40 -7.39
CA GLN A 143 -2.91 -6.16 -7.04
C GLN A 143 -3.81 -6.66 -8.17
N LEU A 144 -4.90 -7.31 -7.81
CA LEU A 144 -5.92 -7.86 -8.70
C LEU A 144 -7.26 -7.19 -8.36
N LEU A 145 -7.84 -6.48 -9.31
CA LEU A 145 -9.20 -5.94 -9.21
C LEU A 145 -10.15 -6.95 -9.84
N ILE A 146 -10.98 -7.59 -9.03
CA ILE A 146 -11.93 -8.60 -9.49
C ILE A 146 -13.05 -7.92 -10.28
N ASN A 147 -13.37 -8.49 -11.43
CA ASN A 147 -14.51 -8.11 -12.27
C ASN A 147 -15.62 -9.17 -12.13
N ASP A 148 -16.85 -8.75 -12.43
CA ASP A 148 -18.01 -9.63 -12.46
C ASP A 148 -18.28 -10.38 -11.14
N HIS A 149 -17.84 -9.80 -10.01
CA HIS A 149 -18.15 -10.25 -8.65
C HIS A 149 -19.19 -9.32 -8.04
N ASP A 150 -20.34 -9.88 -7.67
CA ASP A 150 -21.43 -9.19 -7.00
C ASP A 150 -21.23 -9.27 -5.47
N PRO A 151 -20.98 -8.14 -4.77
CA PRO A 151 -20.71 -8.17 -3.34
C PRO A 151 -21.90 -8.61 -2.48
N ASP A 152 -23.14 -8.59 -3.00
CA ASP A 152 -24.35 -8.96 -2.25
C ASP A 152 -24.73 -10.44 -2.45
N LEU A 153 -24.28 -11.06 -3.56
CA LEU A 153 -24.63 -12.44 -3.93
C LEU A 153 -23.45 -13.41 -3.85
N ASP A 154 -22.25 -12.95 -4.24
CA ASP A 154 -21.07 -13.78 -4.32
C ASP A 154 -20.31 -13.82 -2.98
N LEU A 155 -19.60 -14.93 -2.75
CA LEU A 155 -18.77 -15.09 -1.56
C LEU A 155 -17.57 -14.14 -1.62
N TRP A 156 -17.25 -13.53 -0.48
CA TRP A 156 -16.11 -12.62 -0.37
C TRP A 156 -14.83 -13.42 -0.17
N SER A 157 -13.75 -12.98 -0.83
CA SER A 157 -12.42 -13.52 -0.60
C SER A 157 -11.84 -13.02 0.72
N TRP A 158 -11.04 -13.85 1.39
CA TRP A 158 -10.41 -13.58 2.68
C TRP A 158 -8.88 -13.70 2.67
N GLY A 159 -8.30 -14.23 1.60
CA GLY A 159 -6.88 -14.53 1.47
C GLY A 159 -6.65 -16.03 1.31
N GLY A 160 -5.65 -16.40 0.52
CA GLY A 160 -5.38 -17.80 0.19
C GLY A 160 -6.12 -18.31 -1.06
N GLU A 161 -6.85 -17.46 -1.76
CA GLU A 161 -7.50 -17.85 -3.01
C GLU A 161 -6.48 -18.10 -4.12
N PRO A 162 -6.63 -19.17 -4.93
CA PRO A 162 -5.77 -19.42 -6.09
C PRO A 162 -5.90 -18.31 -7.14
N ILE A 163 -4.76 -17.90 -7.69
CA ILE A 163 -4.67 -16.98 -8.83
C ILE A 163 -4.30 -17.81 -10.05
N TYR A 164 -5.05 -17.61 -11.13
CA TYR A 164 -4.80 -18.18 -12.45
C TYR A 164 -4.40 -17.10 -13.43
N ARG A 165 -3.52 -17.46 -14.37
CA ARG A 165 -3.13 -16.67 -15.53
C ARG A 165 -3.26 -17.54 -16.77
N ASP A 166 -4.01 -17.09 -17.76
CA ASP A 166 -4.30 -17.83 -19.00
C ASP A 166 -4.79 -19.27 -18.72
N GLY A 167 -5.65 -19.42 -17.70
CA GLY A 167 -6.21 -20.69 -17.25
C GLY A 167 -5.28 -21.57 -16.38
N LEU A 168 -4.01 -21.21 -16.22
CA LEU A 168 -3.02 -21.96 -15.44
C LEU A 168 -2.80 -21.34 -14.05
N TYR A 169 -2.66 -22.19 -13.03
CA TYR A 169 -2.34 -21.72 -11.68
C TYR A 169 -1.00 -20.98 -11.69
N CYS A 170 -0.99 -19.75 -11.20
CA CYS A 170 0.20 -18.92 -11.17
C CYS A 170 0.48 -18.34 -9.78
N GLY A 171 -0.39 -18.52 -8.78
CA GLY A 171 -0.12 -17.96 -7.47
C GLY A 171 -1.29 -17.98 -6.51
N GLN A 172 -1.20 -17.15 -5.49
CA GLN A 172 -2.22 -17.10 -4.43
C GLN A 172 -2.35 -15.69 -3.85
N THR A 173 -3.57 -15.35 -3.45
CA THR A 173 -3.85 -14.10 -2.73
C THR A 173 -3.31 -14.18 -1.30
N THR A 174 -3.01 -13.01 -0.73
CA THR A 174 -2.49 -12.81 0.63
C THR A 174 -3.50 -12.01 1.42
N THR A 175 -3.64 -10.72 1.10
CA THR A 175 -4.72 -9.88 1.62
C THR A 175 -5.80 -9.65 0.58
N THR A 176 -7.05 -9.75 0.99
CA THR A 176 -8.20 -9.29 0.23
C THR A 176 -9.02 -8.24 0.99
N ALA A 177 -9.79 -7.43 0.28
CA ALA A 177 -10.83 -6.58 0.84
C ALA A 177 -11.78 -6.10 -0.28
N TYR A 178 -13.01 -5.77 0.07
CA TYR A 178 -13.87 -5.01 -0.84
C TYR A 178 -13.43 -3.55 -0.86
N GLY A 179 -13.07 -3.04 -2.03
CA GLY A 179 -12.70 -1.64 -2.22
C GLY A 179 -13.92 -0.77 -2.51
N PHE A 180 -14.39 -0.01 -1.52
CA PHE A 180 -15.59 0.83 -1.66
C PHE A 180 -15.41 1.99 -2.64
N THR A 181 -14.18 2.45 -2.87
CA THR A 181 -13.87 3.49 -3.87
C THR A 181 -13.96 2.91 -5.28
N PHE A 182 -13.45 1.69 -5.48
CA PHE A 182 -13.54 0.98 -6.76
C PHE A 182 -14.87 0.29 -7.03
N LYS A 183 -15.64 0.01 -5.97
CA LYS A 183 -16.82 -0.86 -5.98
C LYS A 183 -16.51 -2.25 -6.55
N LYS A 184 -15.40 -2.82 -6.10
CA LYS A 184 -14.89 -4.12 -6.54
C LYS A 184 -14.24 -4.87 -5.39
N GLN A 185 -14.30 -6.19 -5.43
CA GLN A 185 -13.41 -7.01 -4.61
C GLN A 185 -11.96 -6.82 -5.09
N ILE A 186 -11.04 -6.65 -4.15
CA ILE A 186 -9.62 -6.42 -4.42
C ILE A 186 -8.82 -7.49 -3.71
N CYS A 187 -7.92 -8.11 -4.46
CA CYS A 187 -7.00 -9.11 -3.95
C CYS A 187 -5.56 -8.61 -4.15
N LEU A 188 -4.73 -8.77 -3.14
CA LEU A 188 -3.28 -8.64 -3.23
C LEU A 188 -2.69 -10.04 -3.15
N GLY A 189 -1.58 -10.28 -3.83
CA GLY A 189 -1.01 -11.63 -3.86
C GLY A 189 0.27 -11.70 -4.65
N PHE A 190 0.84 -12.91 -4.71
CA PHE A 190 2.03 -13.18 -5.49
C PHE A 190 1.68 -14.03 -6.70
N VAL A 191 2.21 -13.65 -7.86
CA VAL A 191 2.17 -14.45 -9.08
C VAL A 191 3.57 -14.94 -9.43
N LYS A 192 3.65 -16.12 -10.02
CA LYS A 192 4.85 -16.83 -10.46
C LYS A 192 4.78 -17.07 -11.95
N ASN A 193 5.94 -17.11 -12.60
CA ASN A 193 6.06 -17.55 -13.98
C ASN A 193 6.64 -18.96 -13.99
N ILE A 194 5.79 -19.96 -14.23
CA ILE A 194 6.17 -21.38 -14.19
C ILE A 194 6.10 -21.91 -15.63
N HIS A 195 7.25 -22.36 -16.15
CA HIS A 195 7.30 -23.04 -17.42
C HIS A 195 6.52 -24.36 -17.35
N PRO A 196 5.89 -24.85 -18.44
CA PRO A 196 5.16 -26.12 -18.44
C PRO A 196 5.96 -27.34 -17.95
N SER A 197 7.29 -27.29 -18.01
CA SER A 197 8.19 -28.31 -17.44
C SER A 197 8.38 -28.21 -15.91
N GLY A 198 7.68 -27.30 -15.23
CA GLY A 198 7.81 -27.04 -13.79
C GLY A 198 8.94 -26.10 -13.40
N ARG A 199 9.71 -25.55 -14.35
CA ARG A 199 10.83 -24.65 -14.06
C ARG A 199 10.32 -23.23 -13.76
N ALA A 200 10.78 -22.63 -12.67
CA ALA A 200 10.56 -21.20 -12.42
C ALA A 200 11.29 -20.34 -13.47
N LEU A 201 10.61 -19.32 -13.95
CA LEU A 201 11.13 -18.30 -14.86
C LEU A 201 11.05 -16.93 -14.17
N PRO A 202 11.89 -15.96 -14.59
CA PRO A 202 11.74 -14.60 -14.13
C PRO A 202 10.35 -14.03 -14.43
N VAL A 203 9.77 -13.36 -13.44
CA VAL A 203 8.54 -12.58 -13.56
C VAL A 203 8.94 -11.15 -13.93
N THR A 204 8.55 -10.71 -15.13
CA THR A 204 8.79 -9.36 -15.62
C THR A 204 7.50 -8.54 -15.59
N ASN A 205 7.62 -7.21 -15.72
CA ASN A 205 6.44 -6.34 -15.85
C ASN A 205 5.56 -6.74 -17.04
N ASP A 206 6.17 -7.04 -18.19
CA ASP A 206 5.45 -7.43 -19.40
C ASP A 206 4.71 -8.76 -19.20
N TYR A 207 5.33 -9.72 -18.51
CA TYR A 207 4.66 -10.98 -18.16
C TYR A 207 3.40 -10.75 -17.32
N VAL A 208 3.51 -9.85 -16.33
CA VAL A 208 2.38 -9.52 -15.46
C VAL A 208 1.28 -8.79 -16.23
N LEU A 209 1.62 -7.80 -17.04
CA LEU A 209 0.63 -6.92 -17.68
C LEU A 209 -0.04 -7.50 -18.95
N SER A 210 0.54 -8.53 -19.55
CA SER A 210 0.03 -9.14 -20.80
C SER A 210 -0.90 -10.35 -20.59
N GLY A 211 -1.01 -10.86 -19.36
CA GLY A 211 -1.80 -12.06 -19.07
C GLY A 211 -3.26 -11.76 -18.72
N ASP A 212 -4.13 -12.73 -19.00
CA ASP A 212 -5.50 -12.73 -18.53
C ASP A 212 -5.56 -13.43 -17.18
N TYR A 213 -6.03 -12.73 -16.14
CA TYR A 213 -6.05 -13.26 -14.77
C TYR A 213 -7.45 -13.64 -14.33
N GLU A 214 -7.51 -14.67 -13.51
CA GLU A 214 -8.71 -15.05 -12.77
C GLU A 214 -8.33 -15.32 -11.30
N VAL A 215 -9.23 -15.03 -10.37
CA VAL A 215 -9.11 -15.48 -8.98
C VAL A 215 -10.25 -16.43 -8.68
N GLU A 216 -9.91 -17.59 -8.15
CA GLU A 216 -10.89 -18.61 -7.78
C GLU A 216 -11.35 -18.38 -6.34
N ILE A 217 -12.59 -17.93 -6.18
CA ILE A 217 -13.20 -17.66 -4.88
C ILE A 217 -14.29 -18.72 -4.68
N ALA A 218 -14.09 -19.59 -3.69
CA ALA A 218 -15.02 -20.67 -3.34
C ALA A 218 -15.44 -21.55 -4.54
N GLY A 219 -14.50 -21.85 -5.45
CA GLY A 219 -14.72 -22.71 -6.61
C GLY A 219 -15.25 -22.00 -7.86
N ILE A 220 -15.48 -20.68 -7.80
CA ILE A 220 -15.89 -19.86 -8.95
C ILE A 220 -14.71 -18.99 -9.38
N ARG A 221 -14.38 -18.98 -10.67
CA ARG A 221 -13.32 -18.14 -11.23
C ARG A 221 -13.89 -16.80 -11.69
N TYR A 222 -13.37 -15.72 -11.11
CA TYR A 222 -13.73 -14.37 -11.49
C TYR A 222 -12.58 -13.71 -12.26
N PRO A 223 -12.83 -13.11 -13.44
CA PRO A 223 -11.82 -12.38 -14.18
C PRO A 223 -11.25 -11.23 -13.34
N ALA A 224 -9.96 -10.95 -13.47
CA ALA A 224 -9.28 -9.94 -12.68
C ALA A 224 -8.34 -9.07 -13.51
N LYS A 225 -8.29 -7.77 -13.21
CA LYS A 225 -7.29 -6.86 -13.78
C LYS A 225 -6.08 -6.78 -12.85
N ALA A 226 -4.90 -7.14 -13.37
CA ALA A 226 -3.63 -7.02 -12.66
C ALA A 226 -3.06 -5.59 -12.70
N ASN A 227 -2.55 -5.12 -11.56
CA ASN A 227 -1.81 -3.86 -11.41
C ASN A 227 -0.48 -4.11 -10.68
N LEU A 228 0.59 -3.49 -11.18
CA LEU A 228 1.93 -3.50 -10.57
C LEU A 228 2.19 -2.31 -9.64
N HIS A 229 1.35 -1.28 -9.74
CA HIS A 229 1.47 -0.04 -8.98
C HIS A 229 0.13 0.34 -8.41
N SER A 230 0.15 1.16 -7.34
CA SER A 230 -1.09 1.70 -6.77
C SER A 230 -1.87 2.41 -7.87
N PRO A 231 -3.11 2.00 -8.14
CA PRO A 231 -3.94 2.69 -9.12
C PRO A 231 -4.29 4.09 -8.62
N ASN A 232 -4.59 4.99 -9.56
CA ASN A 232 -5.16 6.29 -9.24
C ASN A 232 -6.59 6.07 -8.76
N LEU A 233 -6.84 6.32 -7.46
CA LEU A 233 -8.18 6.23 -6.90
C LEU A 233 -9.00 7.44 -7.34
N PRO A 234 -10.23 7.26 -7.83
CA PRO A 234 -11.14 8.38 -8.04
C PRO A 234 -11.48 9.00 -6.67
N THR A 235 -11.14 10.27 -6.47
CA THR A 235 -11.43 10.99 -5.22
C THR A 235 -12.09 12.34 -5.52
N LYS A 236 -13.07 12.71 -4.70
CA LYS A 236 -13.67 14.07 -4.70
C LYS A 236 -12.71 15.12 -4.14
N TYR A 237 -11.73 14.68 -3.36
CA TYR A 237 -10.74 15.52 -2.70
C TYR A 237 -9.35 15.05 -3.12
N PRO A 238 -8.88 15.42 -4.32
CA PRO A 238 -7.56 15.06 -4.77
C PRO A 238 -6.51 15.64 -3.81
N ASP A 239 -5.65 14.78 -3.29
CA ASP A 239 -4.48 15.20 -2.52
C ASP A 239 -3.43 15.75 -3.49
N GLN A 240 -3.56 17.04 -3.82
CA GLN A 240 -2.66 17.77 -4.71
C GLN A 240 -1.22 17.82 -4.17
N GLU A 241 -1.01 17.50 -2.89
CA GLU A 241 0.24 17.66 -2.18
C GLU A 241 1.00 16.33 -2.04
N ARG A 242 0.35 15.20 -2.31
CA ARG A 242 0.99 13.87 -2.37
C ARG A 242 2.10 13.80 -3.43
N GLU A 243 2.07 14.66 -4.43
CA GLU A 243 3.14 14.82 -5.42
C GLU A 243 4.32 15.68 -4.94
N ALA A 244 4.14 16.48 -3.88
CA ALA A 244 5.20 17.31 -3.30
C ALA A 244 6.22 16.48 -2.50
N TYR A 245 5.83 15.31 -1.99
CA TYR A 245 6.77 14.42 -1.29
C TYR A 245 7.55 13.53 -2.25
N LYS A 246 8.84 13.82 -2.38
CA LYS A 246 9.75 13.16 -3.32
C LYS A 246 10.96 12.46 -2.70
N ALA A 247 11.05 12.34 -1.37
CA ALA A 247 12.29 11.89 -0.69
C ALA A 247 12.86 10.54 -1.19
N THR A 248 12.04 9.74 -1.88
CA THR A 248 12.45 8.49 -2.56
C THR A 248 11.97 8.39 -4.01
N ARG A 249 11.30 9.44 -4.55
CA ARG A 249 10.79 9.50 -5.94
C ARG A 249 11.70 10.27 -6.89
N ASP A 250 12.72 10.98 -6.39
CA ASP A 250 13.66 11.77 -7.20
C ASP A 250 14.56 10.95 -8.13
N LYS A 251 14.42 9.62 -8.12
CA LYS A 251 15.00 8.75 -9.14
C LYS A 251 13.89 7.86 -9.68
N VAL A 252 13.18 8.34 -10.69
CA VAL A 252 12.66 7.42 -11.69
C VAL A 252 13.92 6.83 -12.32
N ASP A 253 14.35 5.68 -11.82
CA ASP A 253 15.34 4.91 -12.51
C ASP A 253 14.64 4.41 -13.79
N GLU A 254 14.83 5.17 -14.88
CA GLU A 254 14.35 4.83 -16.22
C GLU A 254 15.05 3.58 -16.77
N SER A 255 16.01 2.99 -16.03
CA SER A 255 16.40 1.62 -16.30
C SER A 255 15.18 0.73 -16.02
N ASN A 256 14.50 0.41 -17.12
CA ASN A 256 13.46 -0.59 -17.28
C ASN A 256 13.51 -1.60 -16.11
N LEU A 257 12.70 -1.35 -15.07
CA LEU A 257 12.98 -1.72 -13.67
C LEU A 257 13.07 -3.23 -13.39
N LEU A 258 12.75 -4.04 -14.41
CA LEU A 258 12.79 -5.49 -14.45
C LEU A 258 13.21 -6.02 -15.84
N ALA A 259 13.92 -5.23 -16.65
CA ALA A 259 14.45 -5.72 -17.92
C ALA A 259 15.58 -6.72 -17.66
N TYR A 260 15.17 -7.97 -17.49
CA TYR A 260 16.02 -9.11 -17.72
C TYR A 260 16.65 -8.95 -19.10
N ARG A 261 17.96 -8.67 -19.13
CA ARG A 261 18.74 -8.73 -20.37
C ARG A 261 19.22 -10.17 -20.49
N PRO A 262 18.64 -11.01 -21.38
CA PRO A 262 19.21 -12.32 -21.63
C PRO A 262 20.66 -12.13 -22.09
N ASN A 263 21.60 -12.82 -21.46
CA ASN A 263 22.98 -12.84 -21.90
C ASN A 263 23.04 -13.26 -23.38
N LYS A 264 23.76 -12.46 -24.18
CA LYS A 264 24.28 -12.88 -25.49
C LYS A 264 25.28 -14.02 -25.30
#